data_AF-F3GK55-F1
#
_entry.id   AF-F3GK55-F1
#
_cell.length_a   1.000
_cell.length_b   1.000
_cell.length_c   1.000
_cell.angle_alpha   90.00
_cell.angle_beta   90.00
_cell.angle_gamma   90.00
#
_symmetry.space_group_name_H-M   'P 1'
#
loop_
_entity.id
_entity.type
_entity.pdbx_description
1 polymer ?
#
loop_
_entity_poly.entity_id
_entity_poly.type
_entity_poly.pdbx_seq_one_letter_code
_entity_poly.pdbx_strand_id
1 'polypeptide(L)'
;MEVWIEPEELGFPIVIGDIEVTECEMVNQFVGSASEPAQFTRGYGLAFGNAERKAMGMALVDRSLRAEEFNEEVRSPAQQEEFVLAHCDNVEAAGFVSHLKLPHYVDFQSELELIRKLRKSAPKPGSDQ
;
A
#
# COMPACT_ATOMS: atom_id res chain seq x y z
N MET A 1 -15.15 -20.33 -8.91
CA MET A 1 -14.01 -21.11 -8.38
C MET A 1 -14.54 -21.91 -7.22
N GLU A 2 -14.42 -23.23 -7.28
CA GLU A 2 -14.90 -24.12 -6.23
C GLU A 2 -14.10 -23.92 -4.95
N VAL A 3 -14.79 -23.89 -3.82
CA VAL A 3 -14.19 -23.80 -2.48
C VAL A 3 -14.32 -25.15 -1.79
N TRP A 4 -13.18 -25.63 -1.32
CA TRP A 4 -13.05 -26.92 -0.64
C TRP A 4 -12.68 -26.70 0.82
N ILE A 5 -13.25 -27.51 1.72
CA ILE A 5 -12.83 -27.62 3.12
C ILE A 5 -12.63 -29.10 3.47
N GLU A 6 -11.79 -29.39 4.47
CA GLU A 6 -11.60 -30.75 4.98
C GLU A 6 -12.01 -30.80 6.47
N PRO A 7 -13.28 -31.11 6.78
CA PRO A 7 -13.76 -31.19 8.16
C PRO A 7 -13.15 -32.40 8.87
N GLU A 8 -12.78 -32.23 10.14
CA GLU A 8 -12.21 -33.29 10.97
C GLU A 8 -13.16 -34.49 11.10
N GLU A 9 -14.48 -34.24 11.11
CA GLU A 9 -15.51 -35.28 11.26
C GLU A 9 -15.61 -36.21 10.04
N LEU A 10 -15.17 -35.74 8.87
CA LEU A 10 -15.24 -36.49 7.62
C LEU A 10 -13.89 -37.07 7.21
N GLY A 11 -12.78 -36.36 7.48
CA GLY A 11 -11.43 -36.81 7.13
C GLY A 11 -11.18 -36.87 5.62
N PHE A 12 -11.92 -36.09 4.82
CA PHE A 12 -11.71 -35.90 3.39
C PHE A 12 -12.25 -34.53 2.92
N PRO A 13 -11.70 -33.96 1.84
CA PRO A 13 -12.13 -32.65 1.35
C PRO A 13 -13.52 -32.71 0.70
N ILE A 14 -14.37 -31.74 1.03
CA ILE A 14 -15.72 -31.54 0.47
C ILE A 14 -15.84 -30.15 -0.18
N VAL A 15 -16.60 -30.07 -1.27
CA VAL A 15 -16.96 -28.80 -1.92
C VAL A 15 -18.09 -28.15 -1.13
N ILE A 16 -17.92 -26.87 -0.76
CA ILE A 16 -18.95 -26.10 -0.05
C ILE A 16 -19.67 -25.07 -0.93
N GLY A 17 -19.19 -24.88 -2.16
CA GLY A 17 -19.80 -24.01 -3.15
C GLY A 17 -18.77 -23.34 -4.04
N ASP A 18 -19.18 -22.25 -4.68
CA ASP A 18 -18.38 -21.48 -5.61
C ASP A 18 -18.25 -20.02 -5.17
N ILE A 19 -17.09 -19.43 -5.45
CA ILE A 19 -16.87 -18.00 -5.38
C ILE A 19 -16.60 -17.45 -6.78
N GLU A 20 -17.34 -16.40 -7.14
CA GLU A 20 -17.06 -15.59 -8.32
C GLU A 20 -15.81 -14.73 -8.05
N VAL A 21 -14.80 -14.86 -8.91
CA VAL A 21 -13.52 -14.17 -8.79
C VAL A 21 -13.10 -13.61 -10.14
N THR A 22 -12.37 -12.51 -10.11
CA THR A 22 -11.61 -11.98 -11.24
C THR A 22 -10.13 -12.19 -10.97
N GLU A 23 -9.46 -12.87 -11.88
CA GLU A 23 -8.02 -13.14 -11.89
C GLU A 23 -7.35 -12.31 -12.99
N CYS A 24 -6.18 -11.75 -12.68
CA CYS A 24 -5.36 -11.01 -13.63
C CYS A 24 -3.91 -11.47 -13.52
N GLU A 25 -3.43 -12.11 -14.58
CA GLU A 25 -2.00 -12.33 -14.82
C GLU A 25 -1.48 -11.26 -15.78
N MET A 26 -0.55 -10.43 -15.30
CA MET A 26 0.06 -9.40 -16.13
C MET A 26 1.47 -9.80 -16.52
N VAL A 27 1.74 -9.79 -17.82
CA VAL A 27 3.09 -9.99 -18.38
C VAL A 27 3.81 -8.65 -18.42
N ASN A 28 4.97 -8.56 -17.77
CA ASN A 28 5.79 -7.36 -17.70
C ASN A 28 7.09 -7.53 -18.48
N GLN A 29 7.77 -6.41 -18.76
CA GLN A 29 8.97 -6.37 -19.58
C GLN A 29 10.05 -7.34 -19.05
N PHE A 30 10.80 -7.91 -19.99
CA PHE A 30 11.76 -8.95 -19.69
C PHE A 30 12.91 -8.44 -18.84
N VAL A 31 13.37 -9.27 -17.91
CA VAL A 31 14.61 -9.07 -17.16
C VAL A 31 15.56 -10.20 -17.54
N GLY A 32 16.84 -9.91 -17.67
CA GLY A 32 17.87 -10.89 -17.98
C GLY A 32 19.22 -10.43 -17.43
N SER A 33 20.11 -11.37 -17.19
CA SER A 33 21.46 -11.09 -16.68
C SER A 33 22.52 -11.76 -17.56
N ALA A 34 23.79 -11.59 -17.23
CA ALA A 34 24.86 -12.31 -17.94
C ALA A 34 24.79 -13.83 -17.72
N SER A 35 24.13 -14.29 -16.65
CA SER A 35 23.99 -15.71 -16.28
C SER A 35 22.61 -16.30 -16.56
N GLU A 36 21.57 -15.48 -16.72
CA GLU A 36 20.20 -15.95 -16.96
C GLU A 36 19.61 -15.39 -18.26
N PRO A 37 18.97 -16.24 -19.08
CA PRO A 37 18.34 -15.80 -20.32
C PRO A 37 17.22 -14.80 -20.03
N ALA A 38 17.06 -13.82 -20.92
CA ALA A 38 15.98 -12.84 -20.82
C ALA A 38 14.61 -13.53 -20.83
N GLN A 39 13.83 -13.33 -19.78
CA GLN A 39 12.49 -13.90 -19.64
C GLN A 39 11.51 -12.81 -19.22
N PHE A 40 10.25 -12.96 -19.67
CA PHE A 40 9.18 -12.11 -19.17
C PHE A 40 9.00 -12.31 -17.68
N THR A 41 8.73 -11.20 -17.00
CA THR A 41 8.32 -11.24 -15.60
C THR A 41 6.80 -11.18 -15.53
N ARG A 42 6.23 -11.53 -14.38
CA ARG A 42 4.78 -11.54 -14.18
C ARG A 42 4.40 -10.88 -12.86
N GLY A 43 3.24 -10.25 -12.86
CA GLY A 43 2.52 -9.84 -11.67
C GLY A 43 1.15 -10.51 -11.61
N TYR A 44 0.64 -10.71 -10.40
CA TYR A 44 -0.61 -11.43 -10.16
C TYR A 44 -1.58 -10.63 -9.30
N GLY A 45 -2.86 -10.67 -9.66
CA GLY A 45 -3.93 -10.05 -8.90
C GLY A 45 -5.21 -10.87 -8.91
N LEU A 46 -5.86 -10.96 -7.75
CA LEU A 46 -7.10 -11.71 -7.56
C LEU A 46 -8.07 -10.88 -6.73
N ALA A 47 -9.32 -10.79 -7.16
CA ALA A 47 -10.38 -10.08 -6.43
C ALA A 47 -11.73 -10.79 -6.57
N PHE A 48 -12.63 -10.58 -5.60
CA PHE A 48 -13.99 -11.12 -5.65
C PHE A 48 -14.87 -10.42 -6.68
N GLY A 49 -15.82 -11.17 -7.25
CA GLY A 49 -16.78 -10.70 -8.23
C GLY A 49 -16.10 -10.20 -9.51
N ASN A 50 -16.65 -9.12 -10.07
CA ASN A 50 -16.24 -8.52 -11.35
C ASN A 50 -15.29 -7.32 -11.16
N ALA A 51 -14.34 -7.42 -10.23
CA ALA A 51 -13.47 -6.31 -9.81
C ALA A 51 -12.18 -6.18 -10.67
N GLU A 52 -12.32 -6.12 -11.99
CA GLU A 52 -11.21 -6.15 -12.96
C GLU A 52 -10.14 -5.10 -12.70
N ARG A 53 -10.52 -3.84 -12.51
CA ARG A 53 -9.54 -2.75 -12.26
C ARG A 53 -8.74 -2.99 -10.98
N LYS A 54 -9.35 -3.61 -9.96
CA LYS A 54 -8.66 -3.94 -8.71
C LYS A 54 -7.68 -5.09 -8.94
N ALA A 55 -8.08 -6.15 -9.63
CA ALA A 55 -7.20 -7.26 -9.98
C ALA A 55 -6.01 -6.79 -10.83
N MET A 56 -6.24 -5.95 -11.85
CA MET A 56 -5.17 -5.36 -12.66
C MET A 56 -4.23 -4.48 -11.84
N GLY A 57 -4.77 -3.62 -10.96
CA GLY A 57 -3.96 -2.77 -10.08
C GLY A 57 -3.12 -3.59 -9.10
N MET A 58 -3.68 -4.68 -8.57
CA MET A 58 -2.96 -5.62 -7.72
C MET A 58 -1.81 -6.30 -8.47
N ALA A 59 -2.04 -6.80 -9.69
CA ALA A 59 -1.00 -7.41 -10.51
C ALA A 59 0.16 -6.45 -10.83
N LEU A 60 -0.16 -5.19 -11.14
CA LEU A 60 0.84 -4.15 -11.38
C LEU A 60 1.71 -3.86 -10.16
N VAL A 61 1.07 -3.70 -8.99
CA VAL A 61 1.77 -3.41 -7.73
C VAL A 61 2.56 -4.63 -7.26
N ASP A 62 2.01 -5.84 -7.38
CA ASP A 62 2.71 -7.10 -7.09
C ASP A 62 4.06 -7.15 -7.83
N ARG A 63 4.05 -6.97 -9.15
CA ARG A 63 5.31 -6.95 -9.90
C ARG A 63 6.23 -5.78 -9.51
N SER A 64 5.67 -4.62 -9.18
CA SER A 64 6.47 -3.43 -8.80
C SER A 64 7.20 -3.63 -7.47
N LEU A 65 6.58 -4.32 -6.51
CA LEU A 65 7.16 -4.60 -5.19
C LEU A 65 8.27 -5.66 -5.24
N ARG A 66 8.31 -6.48 -6.30
CA ARG A 66 9.35 -7.49 -6.53
C ARG A 66 10.64 -6.91 -7.13
N ALA A 67 10.85 -5.59 -7.04
CA ALA A 67 12.03 -4.93 -7.59
C ALA A 67 13.35 -5.52 -7.05
N GLU A 68 13.41 -5.85 -5.75
CA GLU A 68 14.59 -6.48 -5.14
C GLU A 68 14.88 -7.86 -5.72
N GLU A 69 13.85 -8.70 -5.93
CA GLU A 69 14.00 -10.04 -6.53
C GLU A 69 14.61 -9.99 -7.94
N PHE A 70 14.32 -8.93 -8.69
CA PHE A 70 14.82 -8.73 -10.05
C PHE A 70 16.07 -7.83 -10.13
N ASN A 71 16.68 -7.47 -8.99
CA ASN A 71 17.79 -6.52 -8.89
C ASN A 71 17.51 -5.19 -9.61
N GLU A 72 16.28 -4.69 -9.51
CA GLU A 72 15.86 -3.42 -10.08
C GLU A 72 16.13 -2.27 -9.11
N GLU A 73 16.56 -1.13 -9.64
CA GLU A 73 16.66 0.09 -8.85
C GLU A 73 15.26 0.62 -8.53
N VAL A 74 15.02 0.94 -7.26
CA VAL A 74 13.78 1.56 -6.79
C VAL A 74 13.74 3.02 -7.23
N ARG A 75 12.93 3.34 -8.25
CA ARG A 75 12.83 4.68 -8.86
C ARG A 75 11.48 5.35 -8.65
N SER A 76 10.49 4.60 -8.18
CA SER A 76 9.11 5.06 -8.03
C SER A 76 8.54 4.67 -6.67
N PRO A 77 7.60 5.44 -6.10
CA PRO A 77 6.88 5.05 -4.88
C PRO A 77 6.19 3.69 -5.01
N ALA A 78 5.77 3.28 -6.22
CA ALA A 78 5.13 1.99 -6.45
C ALA A 78 6.07 0.78 -6.21
N GLN A 79 7.38 1.01 -6.18
CA GLN A 79 8.41 0.00 -5.89
C GLN A 79 8.88 0.05 -4.43
N GLN A 80 8.40 1.02 -3.63
CA GLN A 80 8.78 1.19 -2.23
C GLN A 80 7.77 0.44 -1.34
N GLU A 81 8.15 -0.75 -0.89
CA GLU A 81 7.27 -1.65 -0.14
C GLU A 81 6.62 -0.99 1.08
N GLU A 82 7.42 -0.38 1.96
CA GLU A 82 6.91 0.29 3.16
C GLU A 82 5.92 1.40 2.80
N PHE A 83 6.24 2.23 1.81
CA PHE A 83 5.37 3.32 1.40
C PHE A 83 4.04 2.82 0.84
N VAL A 84 4.05 1.76 0.03
CA VAL A 84 2.84 1.20 -0.57
C VAL A 84 1.99 0.50 0.49
N LEU A 85 2.56 -0.44 1.25
CA LEU A 85 1.82 -1.29 2.17
C LEU A 85 1.29 -0.53 3.39
N ALA A 86 2.04 0.46 3.90
CA ALA A 86 1.59 1.29 5.02
C ALA A 86 0.44 2.25 4.68
N HIS A 87 0.12 2.45 3.39
CA HIS A 87 -0.89 3.41 2.95
C HIS A 87 -1.97 2.82 2.04
N CYS A 88 -1.95 1.50 1.79
CA CYS A 88 -2.90 0.87 0.87
C CYS A 88 -4.25 0.50 1.51
N ASP A 89 -4.29 0.27 2.83
CA ASP A 89 -5.53 -0.05 3.53
C ASP A 89 -6.33 1.22 3.84
N ASN A 90 -7.51 1.32 3.23
CA ASN A 90 -8.38 2.47 3.43
C ASN A 90 -9.07 2.45 4.79
N VAL A 91 -9.19 1.31 5.48
CA VAL A 91 -9.77 1.23 6.83
C VAL A 91 -8.89 2.00 7.79
N GLU A 92 -7.57 1.77 7.73
CA GLU A 92 -6.59 2.52 8.51
C GLU A 92 -6.47 3.97 8.04
N ALA A 93 -6.23 4.19 6.74
CA ALA A 93 -5.97 5.52 6.20
C ALA A 93 -7.18 6.47 6.38
N ALA A 94 -8.40 6.01 6.14
CA ALA A 94 -9.60 6.82 6.33
C ALA A 94 -9.87 7.07 7.82
N GLY A 95 -9.55 6.10 8.69
CA GLY A 95 -9.61 6.26 10.14
C GLY A 95 -8.68 7.37 10.61
N PHE A 96 -7.42 7.34 10.16
CA PHE A 96 -6.44 8.38 10.45
C PHE A 96 -6.91 9.74 9.93
N VAL A 97 -7.28 9.89 8.66
CA VAL A 97 -7.74 11.21 8.17
C VAL A 97 -8.98 11.70 8.92
N SER A 98 -9.88 10.80 9.30
CA SER A 98 -11.10 11.15 10.03
C SER A 98 -10.85 11.55 11.49
N HIS A 99 -9.76 11.10 12.12
CA HIS A 99 -9.47 11.44 13.52
C HIS A 99 -9.22 12.94 13.72
N LEU A 100 -8.77 13.64 12.68
CA LEU A 100 -8.52 15.09 12.71
C LEU A 100 -9.77 15.93 12.99
N LYS A 101 -10.97 15.34 12.87
CA LYS A 101 -12.24 15.98 13.28
C LYS A 101 -12.46 15.95 14.78
N LEU A 102 -11.75 15.08 15.51
CA LEU A 102 -11.84 14.98 16.95
C LEU A 102 -11.15 16.19 17.60
N PRO A 103 -11.48 16.51 18.86
CA PRO A 103 -10.91 17.69 19.52
C PRO A 103 -9.38 17.59 19.69
N HIS A 104 -8.64 18.52 19.11
CA HIS A 104 -7.18 18.68 19.26
C HIS A 104 -6.80 20.03 19.90
N TYR A 105 -7.71 20.61 20.68
CA TYR A 105 -7.52 21.95 21.25
C TYR A 105 -6.38 22.01 22.28
N VAL A 106 -6.05 20.91 22.97
CA VAL A 106 -4.93 20.87 23.93
C VAL A 106 -3.61 21.00 23.19
N ASP A 107 -3.36 20.13 22.21
CA ASP A 107 -2.13 20.16 21.39
C ASP A 107 -2.00 21.50 20.66
N PHE A 108 -3.10 22.01 20.10
CA PHE A 108 -3.13 23.31 19.44
C PHE A 108 -2.79 24.47 20.39
N GLN A 109 -3.23 24.42 21.65
CA GLN A 109 -2.86 25.43 22.65
C GLN A 109 -1.36 25.38 22.97
N SER A 110 -0.77 24.18 23.12
CA SER A 110 0.67 24.02 23.35
C SER A 110 1.50 24.61 22.20
N GLU A 111 1.12 24.35 20.95
CA GLU A 111 1.75 24.95 19.76
C GLU A 111 1.56 26.48 19.69
N LEU A 112 0.38 26.98 20.01
CA LEU A 112 0.12 28.43 20.07
C LEU A 112 0.97 29.14 21.12
N GLU A 113 1.17 28.53 22.28
CA GLU A 113 2.04 29.06 23.31
C GLU A 113 3.50 29.13 22.86
N LEU A 114 3.99 28.09 22.17
CA LEU A 114 5.32 28.07 21.60
C LEU A 114 5.52 29.20 20.57
N ILE A 115 4.58 29.35 19.63
CA ILE A 115 4.61 30.44 18.63
C ILE A 115 4.63 31.81 19.31
N ARG A 116 3.81 32.01 20.35
CA ARG A 116 3.76 33.28 21.11
C ARG A 116 5.09 33.57 21.82
N LYS A 117 5.75 32.55 22.37
CA LYS A 117 7.09 32.70 22.98
C LYS A 117 8.13 33.10 21.93
N LEU A 118 8.19 32.38 20.81
CA LEU A 118 9.12 32.67 19.71
C LEU A 118 8.94 34.09 19.14
N ARG A 119 7.70 34.56 19.01
CA ARG A 119 7.41 35.95 18.57
C ARG A 119 7.86 37.01 19.57
N LYS A 120 7.83 36.73 20.87
CA LYS A 120 8.31 37.66 21.90
C LYS A 120 9.84 37.73 21.96
N SER A 121 10.52 36.62 21.65
CA SER A 121 11.98 36.56 21.57
C SER A 121 12.56 37.05 20.24
N ALA A 122 11.73 37.16 19.20
CA ALA A 122 12.19 37.67 17.91
C ALA A 122 12.51 39.17 18.01
N PRO A 123 13.66 39.64 17.47
CA PRO A 123 13.99 41.05 17.44
C PRO A 123 12.92 41.81 16.64
N LYS A 124 12.51 42.97 17.16
CA LYS A 124 11.56 43.82 16.43
C LYS A 124 12.25 44.31 15.16
N PRO A 125 11.58 44.28 13.99
CA PRO A 125 12.12 44.92 12.81
C PRO A 125 12.24 46.42 13.11
N GLY A 126 13.47 46.90 13.27
CA GLY A 126 13.81 48.31 13.51
C GLY A 126 14.51 48.67 14.83
N SER A 127 15.03 47.72 15.63
CA SER A 127 15.76 48.05 16.88
C SER A 127 17.28 48.27 16.75
N ASP A 128 17.83 48.31 15.53
CA ASP A 128 19.24 48.65 15.23
C ASP A 128 19.37 50.00 14.49
N GLN A 129 18.74 51.06 15.02
CA GLN A 129 19.06 52.45 14.67
C GLN A 129 19.22 53.30 15.93
#